data_AF-A0A536PAX4-F1
#
_entry.id   AF-A0A536PAX4-F1
#
_cell.length_a   1.000
_cell.length_b   1.000
_cell.length_c   1.000
_cell.angle_alpha   90.00
_cell.angle_beta   90.00
_cell.angle_gamma   90.00
#
_symmetry.space_group_name_H-M   'P 1'
#
loop_
_entity.id
_entity.type
_entity.pdbx_description
1 polymer ?
#
loop_
_entity_poly.entity_id
_entity_poly.type
_entity_poly.pdbx_seq_one_letter_code
_entity_poly.pdbx_strand_id
1 'polypeptide(L)'
;MTKVSGSRVAIVRARWNDDITRALEEGALERARATGASVDRFEVPGSFELAPAVATLAGTGRYDAVVPIGCLLRGETPHFEVLAHAVARALAELAVSSEVAIPFGVLTCDTAEQAWERAGGAAGNKGAEFMDAALELVALRQAIAASSSRSARSAASARSRSTRAKRRTSPGRR
;
A
#
# COMPACT_ATOMS: atom_id res chain seq x y z
N MET A 1 13.84 9.50 0.99
CA MET A 1 13.07 8.29 0.60
C MET A 1 13.70 7.07 1.25
N THR A 2 12.93 6.37 2.08
CA THR A 2 13.37 5.13 2.72
C THR A 2 13.50 4.04 1.66
N LYS A 3 14.68 3.41 1.54
CA LYS A 3 14.93 2.37 0.54
C LYS A 3 14.20 1.09 0.97
N VAL A 4 13.09 0.75 0.31
CA VAL A 4 12.30 -0.47 0.59
C VAL A 4 12.64 -1.56 -0.44
N SER A 5 13.93 -1.85 -0.57
CA SER A 5 14.40 -2.85 -1.54
C SER A 5 13.83 -4.22 -1.22
N GLY A 6 13.18 -4.85 -2.19
CA GLY A 6 12.67 -6.23 -2.08
C GLY A 6 11.17 -6.34 -1.77
N SER A 7 10.43 -5.24 -1.69
CA SER A 7 8.96 -5.31 -1.58
C SER A 7 8.31 -5.86 -2.84
N ARG A 8 7.26 -6.66 -2.66
CA ARG A 8 6.35 -7.12 -3.72
C ARG A 8 5.09 -6.29 -3.71
N VAL A 9 4.81 -5.62 -4.81
CA VAL A 9 3.63 -4.77 -4.99
C VAL A 9 2.77 -5.35 -6.09
N ALA A 10 1.46 -5.36 -5.91
CA ALA A 10 0.52 -5.54 -7.00
C ALA A 10 -0.08 -4.19 -7.39
N ILE A 11 -0.13 -3.87 -8.68
CA ILE A 11 -0.95 -2.79 -9.21
C ILE A 11 -2.21 -3.40 -9.81
N VAL A 12 -3.38 -2.82 -9.50
CA VAL A 12 -4.65 -3.16 -10.15
C VAL A 12 -5.21 -1.91 -10.82
N ARG A 13 -5.28 -1.91 -12.15
CA ARG A 13 -5.72 -0.77 -12.93
C ARG A 13 -7.13 -0.98 -13.49
N ALA A 14 -7.99 0.02 -13.33
CA ALA A 14 -9.27 0.07 -14.04
C ALA A 14 -9.04 0.48 -15.50
N ARG A 15 -9.66 -0.21 -16.46
CA ARG A 15 -9.58 0.15 -17.90
C ARG A 15 -10.50 1.30 -18.28
N TRP A 16 -11.54 1.59 -17.50
CA TRP A 16 -12.35 2.78 -17.70
C TRP A 16 -11.51 4.05 -17.49
N ASN A 17 -11.60 5.02 -18.41
CA ASN A 17 -10.66 6.14 -18.54
C ASN A 17 -9.20 5.67 -18.78
N ASP A 18 -9.02 4.78 -19.78
CA ASP A 18 -7.77 4.04 -20.04
C ASP A 18 -6.55 4.96 -20.15
N ASP A 19 -6.61 6.02 -20.95
CA ASP A 19 -5.45 6.90 -21.17
C ASP A 19 -4.95 7.56 -19.88
N ILE A 20 -5.88 8.06 -19.05
CA ILE A 20 -5.58 8.67 -17.75
C ILE A 20 -5.02 7.60 -16.79
N THR A 21 -5.67 6.45 -16.70
CA THR A 21 -5.25 5.39 -15.76
C THR A 21 -3.93 4.76 -16.16
N ARG A 22 -3.59 4.69 -17.46
CA ARG A 22 -2.25 4.30 -17.94
C ARG A 22 -1.20 5.31 -17.53
N ALA A 23 -1.47 6.60 -17.68
CA ALA A 23 -0.53 7.65 -17.27
C ALA A 23 -0.29 7.64 -15.74
N LEU A 24 -1.32 7.36 -14.95
CA LEU A 24 -1.17 7.10 -13.51
C LEU A 24 -0.34 5.83 -13.24
N GLU A 25 -0.62 4.72 -13.93
CA GLU A 25 0.14 3.48 -13.80
C GLU A 25 1.62 3.67 -14.14
N GLU A 26 1.96 4.39 -15.20
CA GLU A 26 3.35 4.68 -15.57
C GLU A 26 4.07 5.44 -14.44
N GLY A 27 3.43 6.47 -13.89
CA GLY A 27 3.97 7.20 -12.73
C GLY A 27 4.19 6.30 -11.51
N ALA A 28 3.26 5.39 -11.22
CA ALA A 28 3.42 4.41 -10.16
C ALA A 28 4.60 3.45 -10.42
N LEU A 29 4.74 2.97 -11.66
CA LEU A 29 5.81 2.06 -12.07
C LEU A 29 7.18 2.74 -11.99
N GLU A 30 7.30 4.02 -12.38
CA GLU A 30 8.54 4.79 -12.22
C GLU A 30 8.99 4.86 -10.76
N ARG A 31 8.06 5.11 -9.82
CA ARG A 31 8.36 5.13 -8.38
C ARG A 31 8.76 3.76 -7.85
N ALA A 32 8.10 2.69 -8.29
CA ALA A 32 8.48 1.33 -7.93
C ALA A 32 9.89 0.98 -8.42
N ARG A 33 10.23 1.34 -9.68
CA ARG A 33 11.57 1.15 -10.25
C ARG A 33 12.62 1.93 -9.45
N ALA A 34 12.36 3.19 -9.12
CA ALA A 34 13.28 4.05 -8.37
C ALA A 34 13.58 3.54 -6.95
N THR A 35 12.65 2.80 -6.35
CA THR A 35 12.78 2.24 -4.99
C THR A 35 13.26 0.80 -4.96
N GLY A 36 13.27 0.11 -6.12
CA GLY A 36 13.64 -1.30 -6.23
C GLY A 36 12.53 -2.27 -5.79
N ALA A 37 11.27 -1.83 -5.84
CA ALA A 37 10.11 -2.69 -5.62
C ALA A 37 9.80 -3.53 -6.87
N SER A 38 9.40 -4.78 -6.66
CA SER A 38 8.91 -5.66 -7.73
C SER A 38 7.41 -5.49 -7.90
N VAL A 39 6.92 -5.43 -9.14
CA VAL A 39 5.52 -5.11 -9.43
C VAL A 39 4.88 -6.14 -10.35
N ASP A 40 3.80 -6.76 -9.86
CA ASP A 40 2.84 -7.49 -10.70
C ASP A 40 1.69 -6.56 -11.12
N ARG A 41 1.19 -6.70 -12.34
CA ARG A 41 0.13 -5.82 -12.89
C ARG A 41 -1.11 -6.62 -13.23
N PHE A 42 -2.26 -6.08 -12.86
CA PHE A 42 -3.58 -6.65 -13.10
C PHE A 42 -4.53 -5.57 -13.61
N GLU A 43 -5.58 -5.99 -14.32
CA GLU A 43 -6.58 -5.07 -14.85
C GLU A 43 -8.00 -5.50 -14.49
N VAL A 44 -8.86 -4.50 -14.26
CA VAL A 44 -10.30 -4.68 -14.04
C VAL A 44 -11.10 -3.78 -14.99
N PRO A 45 -12.39 -4.06 -15.24
CA PRO A 45 -13.21 -3.27 -16.15
C PRO A 45 -13.32 -1.79 -15.73
N GLY A 46 -13.67 -1.50 -14.47
CA GLY A 46 -13.83 -0.13 -13.98
C GLY A 46 -13.41 0.03 -12.52
N SER A 47 -13.55 1.26 -12.00
CA SER A 47 -13.11 1.60 -10.64
C SER A 47 -13.91 0.89 -9.55
N PHE A 48 -15.13 0.44 -9.84
CA PHE A 48 -15.95 -0.33 -8.90
C PHE A 48 -15.34 -1.69 -8.57
N GLU A 49 -14.78 -2.37 -9.59
CA GLU A 49 -14.14 -3.67 -9.43
C GLU A 49 -12.75 -3.61 -8.78
N LEU A 50 -12.21 -2.42 -8.51
CA LEU A 50 -10.92 -2.28 -7.82
C LEU A 50 -10.97 -2.87 -6.41
N ALA A 51 -12.00 -2.58 -5.63
CA ALA A 51 -12.11 -3.07 -4.25
C ALA A 51 -12.11 -4.62 -4.15
N PRO A 52 -12.96 -5.37 -4.89
CA PRO A 52 -12.91 -6.83 -4.82
C PRO A 52 -11.59 -7.42 -5.37
N ALA A 53 -10.98 -6.81 -6.39
CA ALA A 53 -9.67 -7.25 -6.89
C ALA A 53 -8.55 -7.01 -5.87
N VAL A 54 -8.54 -5.85 -5.21
CA VAL A 54 -7.62 -5.52 -4.12
C VAL A 54 -7.78 -6.51 -2.97
N ALA A 55 -9.01 -6.79 -2.54
CA ALA A 55 -9.29 -7.77 -1.49
C ALA A 55 -8.75 -9.16 -1.85
N THR A 56 -8.98 -9.59 -3.09
CA THR A 56 -8.49 -10.88 -3.61
C THR A 56 -6.96 -10.95 -3.55
N LEU A 57 -6.26 -9.92 -4.04
CA LEU A 57 -4.80 -9.90 -4.07
C LEU A 57 -4.19 -9.79 -2.68
N ALA A 58 -4.75 -8.94 -1.82
CA ALA A 58 -4.31 -8.80 -0.43
C ALA A 58 -4.46 -10.13 0.34
N GLY A 59 -5.54 -10.87 0.10
CA GLY A 59 -5.79 -12.18 0.70
C GLY A 59 -4.83 -13.28 0.26
N THR A 60 -4.05 -13.10 -0.81
CA THR A 60 -3.07 -14.11 -1.25
C THR A 60 -1.84 -14.20 -0.35
N GLY A 61 -1.56 -13.17 0.46
CA GLY A 61 -0.33 -13.08 1.26
C GLY A 61 0.96 -12.94 0.44
N ARG A 62 0.87 -12.70 -0.88
CA ARG A 62 2.04 -12.61 -1.78
C ARG A 62 2.63 -11.20 -1.89
N TYR A 63 1.90 -10.19 -1.43
CA TYR A 63 2.22 -8.77 -1.67
C TYR A 63 2.34 -8.02 -0.35
N ASP A 64 3.33 -7.14 -0.27
CA ASP A 64 3.50 -6.16 0.81
C ASP A 64 2.55 -4.96 0.62
N ALA A 65 2.22 -4.65 -0.64
CA ALA A 65 1.27 -3.61 -1.00
C ALA A 65 0.40 -3.99 -2.21
N VAL A 66 -0.83 -3.47 -2.24
CA VAL A 66 -1.70 -3.51 -3.43
C VAL A 66 -2.15 -2.08 -3.74
N VAL A 67 -1.77 -1.56 -4.90
CA VAL A 67 -2.07 -0.20 -5.35
C VAL A 67 -3.21 -0.24 -6.37
N PRO A 68 -4.45 0.09 -5.98
CA PRO A 68 -5.52 0.34 -6.95
C PRO A 68 -5.19 1.58 -7.76
N ILE A 69 -5.54 1.59 -9.05
CA ILE A 69 -5.44 2.74 -9.95
C ILE A 69 -6.75 2.88 -10.71
N GLY A 70 -7.48 3.96 -10.45
CA GLY A 70 -8.73 4.28 -11.12
C GLY A 70 -8.93 5.77 -11.34
N CYS A 71 -9.90 6.09 -12.18
CA CYS A 71 -10.32 7.46 -12.44
C CYS A 71 -11.84 7.48 -12.63
N LEU A 72 -12.54 8.28 -11.82
CA LEU A 72 -13.95 8.57 -11.94
C LEU A 72 -14.08 10.04 -12.37
N LEU A 73 -14.78 10.27 -13.47
CA LEU A 73 -15.11 11.60 -13.98
C LEU A 73 -16.60 11.86 -13.77
N ARG A 74 -16.94 13.07 -13.30
CA ARG A 74 -18.34 13.47 -13.14
C ARG A 74 -19.06 13.44 -14.49
N GLY A 75 -20.18 12.74 -14.54
CA GLY A 75 -21.12 12.76 -15.66
C GLY A 75 -22.38 13.54 -15.33
N GLU A 76 -23.42 13.36 -16.14
CA GLU A 76 -24.68 14.09 -16.02
C GLU A 76 -25.60 13.59 -14.90
N THR A 77 -25.33 12.39 -14.37
CA THR A 77 -26.21 11.72 -13.41
C THR A 77 -25.53 11.57 -12.05
N PRO A 78 -26.30 11.35 -10.96
CA PRO A 78 -25.76 11.04 -9.63
C PRO A 78 -24.90 9.76 -9.58
N HIS A 79 -24.80 9.00 -10.67
CA HIS A 79 -24.01 7.78 -10.74
C HIS A 79 -22.54 7.98 -10.32
N PHE A 80 -21.96 9.14 -10.65
CA PHE A 80 -20.62 9.51 -10.19
C PHE A 80 -20.51 9.48 -8.66
N GLU A 81 -21.43 10.13 -7.94
CA GLU A 81 -21.42 10.20 -6.48
C GLU A 81 -21.64 8.81 -5.86
N VAL A 82 -22.55 8.02 -6.42
CA VAL A 82 -22.82 6.66 -5.95
C VAL A 82 -21.56 5.78 -6.07
N LEU A 83 -20.89 5.82 -7.23
CA LEU A 83 -19.66 5.06 -7.44
C LEU A 83 -18.50 5.57 -6.59
N ALA A 84 -18.27 6.89 -6.56
CA ALA A 84 -17.15 7.49 -5.83
C ALA A 84 -17.23 7.17 -4.34
N HIS A 85 -18.40 7.32 -3.72
CA HIS A 85 -18.60 6.98 -2.32
C HIS A 85 -18.46 5.48 -2.06
N ALA A 86 -19.02 4.62 -2.90
CA ALA A 86 -18.94 3.17 -2.74
C ALA A 86 -17.49 2.67 -2.82
N VAL A 87 -16.74 3.13 -3.82
CA VAL A 87 -15.33 2.76 -4.04
C VAL A 87 -14.45 3.30 -2.92
N ALA A 88 -14.60 4.57 -2.54
CA ALA A 88 -13.83 5.17 -1.46
C ALA A 88 -14.05 4.45 -0.13
N ARG A 89 -15.32 4.16 0.21
CA ARG A 89 -15.65 3.41 1.42
C ARG A 89 -15.02 2.02 1.41
N ALA A 90 -15.20 1.24 0.34
CA ALA A 90 -14.71 -0.12 0.27
C ALA A 90 -13.17 -0.19 0.32
N LEU A 91 -12.47 0.70 -0.37
CA LEU A 91 -11.02 0.77 -0.31
C LEU A 91 -10.51 1.21 1.07
N ALA A 92 -11.20 2.16 1.73
CA ALA A 92 -10.85 2.58 3.08
C ALA A 92 -11.03 1.44 4.11
N GLU A 93 -12.12 0.69 4.01
CA GLU A 93 -12.35 -0.50 4.84
C GLU A 93 -11.22 -1.52 4.67
N LEU A 94 -10.87 -1.84 3.41
CA LEU A 94 -9.77 -2.76 3.10
C LEU A 94 -8.41 -2.25 3.62
N ALA A 95 -8.13 -0.95 3.48
CA ALA A 95 -6.87 -0.36 3.93
C ALA A 95 -6.68 -0.44 5.45
N VAL A 96 -7.78 -0.35 6.21
CA VAL A 96 -7.75 -0.47 7.68
C VAL A 96 -7.71 -1.92 8.13
N SER A 97 -8.46 -2.82 7.48
CA SER A 97 -8.57 -4.22 7.91
C SER A 97 -7.45 -5.13 7.40
N SER A 98 -6.65 -4.68 6.43
CA SER A 98 -5.62 -5.48 5.78
C SER A 98 -4.23 -5.29 6.38
N GLU A 99 -3.48 -6.39 6.48
CA GLU A 99 -2.04 -6.38 6.79
C GLU A 99 -1.17 -5.96 5.58
N VAL A 100 -1.78 -5.84 4.40
CA VAL A 100 -1.17 -5.39 3.14
C VAL A 100 -1.39 -3.89 2.95
N ALA A 101 -0.40 -3.14 2.45
CA ALA A 101 -0.51 -1.68 2.33
C ALA A 101 -1.39 -1.33 1.13
N ILE A 102 -2.48 -0.59 1.35
CA ILE A 102 -3.45 -0.25 0.32
C ILE A 102 -3.68 1.28 0.36
N PRO A 103 -3.15 2.04 -0.60
CA PRO A 103 -3.43 3.47 -0.71
C PRO A 103 -4.82 3.71 -1.35
N PHE A 104 -5.36 4.92 -1.19
CA PHE A 104 -6.52 5.36 -1.96
C PHE A 104 -6.06 5.86 -3.34
N GLY A 105 -6.04 4.95 -4.32
CA GLY A 105 -5.55 5.23 -5.67
C GLY A 105 -6.62 5.45 -6.72
N VAL A 106 -7.60 6.32 -6.45
CA VAL A 106 -8.67 6.65 -7.40
C VAL A 106 -8.78 8.16 -7.55
N LEU A 107 -8.62 8.67 -8.76
CA LEU A 107 -8.97 10.06 -9.06
C LEU A 107 -10.48 10.23 -9.08
N THR A 108 -10.96 11.30 -8.44
CA THR A 108 -12.34 11.76 -8.52
C THR A 108 -12.31 13.21 -9.00
N CYS A 109 -12.68 13.44 -10.26
CA CYS A 109 -12.57 14.77 -10.90
C CYS A 109 -13.88 15.17 -11.56
N ASP A 110 -14.12 16.47 -11.66
CA ASP A 110 -15.31 17.00 -12.34
C ASP A 110 -15.11 17.03 -13.86
N THR A 111 -13.87 17.18 -14.33
CA THR A 111 -13.56 17.24 -15.77
C THR A 111 -12.35 16.37 -16.14
N ALA A 112 -12.24 16.03 -17.44
CA ALA A 112 -11.11 15.27 -17.96
C ALA A 112 -9.79 16.04 -17.85
N GLU A 113 -9.82 17.37 -18.03
CA GLU A 113 -8.65 18.24 -17.91
C GLU A 113 -8.09 18.17 -16.48
N GLN A 114 -8.95 18.25 -15.47
CA GLN A 114 -8.52 18.11 -14.08
C GLN A 114 -7.84 16.77 -13.79
N ALA A 115 -8.30 15.69 -14.44
CA ALA A 115 -7.71 14.37 -14.30
C ALA A 115 -6.36 14.28 -15.01
N TRP A 116 -6.23 14.83 -16.21
CA TRP A 116 -4.96 14.94 -16.94
C TRP A 116 -3.91 15.76 -16.18
N GLU A 117 -4.31 16.88 -15.58
CA GLU A 117 -3.41 17.69 -14.74
C GLU A 117 -2.80 16.87 -13.59
N ARG A 118 -3.52 15.86 -13.11
CA ARG A 118 -3.11 14.95 -12.01
C ARG A 118 -2.47 13.66 -12.50
N ALA A 119 -2.41 13.43 -13.81
CA ALA A 119 -1.88 12.20 -14.42
C ALA A 119 -0.60 12.48 -15.21
N GLY A 120 0.25 13.39 -14.72
CA GLY A 120 1.49 13.81 -15.37
C GLY A 120 1.48 15.24 -15.91
N GLY A 121 0.40 16.00 -15.70
CA GLY A 121 0.32 17.43 -16.00
C GLY A 121 0.92 18.32 -14.91
N ALA A 122 0.47 19.58 -14.83
CA ALA A 122 1.04 20.58 -13.94
C ALA A 122 0.79 20.29 -12.45
N ALA A 123 -0.25 19.51 -12.12
CA ALA A 123 -0.50 19.05 -10.75
C ALA A 123 0.27 17.77 -10.40
N GLY A 124 1.21 17.34 -11.25
CA GLY A 124 2.05 16.17 -11.05
C GLY A 124 1.37 14.87 -11.47
N ASN A 125 1.85 13.75 -10.94
CA ASN A 125 1.31 12.43 -11.22
C ASN A 125 0.85 11.75 -9.92
N LYS A 126 -0.46 11.65 -9.72
CA LYS A 126 -1.05 11.01 -8.55
C LYS A 126 -0.78 9.52 -8.47
N GLY A 127 -0.54 8.84 -9.59
CA GLY A 127 -0.12 7.45 -9.59
C GLY A 127 1.24 7.24 -8.92
N ALA A 128 2.18 8.17 -9.14
CA ALA A 128 3.45 8.19 -8.42
C ALA A 128 3.23 8.36 -6.90
N GLU A 129 2.37 9.31 -6.50
CA GLU A 129 2.03 9.53 -5.10
C GLU A 129 1.32 8.33 -4.45
N PHE A 130 0.45 7.62 -5.19
CA PHE A 130 -0.20 6.39 -4.70
C PHE A 130 0.83 5.31 -4.39
N MET A 131 1.81 5.10 -5.28
CA MET A 131 2.89 4.16 -5.06
C MET A 131 3.77 4.58 -3.86
N ASP A 132 4.11 5.86 -3.75
CA ASP A 132 4.90 6.35 -2.62
C ASP A 132 4.19 6.11 -1.29
N ALA A 133 2.90 6.43 -1.19
CA ALA A 133 2.09 6.18 -0.01
C ALA A 133 2.07 4.69 0.36
N ALA A 134 1.95 3.80 -0.62
CA ALA A 134 1.99 2.36 -0.40
C ALA A 134 3.35 1.91 0.17
N LEU A 135 4.45 2.35 -0.44
CA LEU A 135 5.80 1.97 -0.03
C LEU A 135 6.17 2.55 1.34
N GLU A 136 5.73 3.76 1.66
CA GLU A 136 5.94 4.35 2.98
C GLU A 136 5.20 3.59 4.08
N LEU A 137 3.98 3.11 3.81
CA LEU A 137 3.25 2.24 4.74
C LEU A 137 3.96 0.89 4.93
N VAL A 138 4.49 0.29 3.86
CA VAL A 138 5.32 -0.93 3.96
C VAL A 138 6.56 -0.67 4.84
N ALA A 139 7.28 0.42 4.59
CA ALA A 139 8.46 0.78 5.36
C ALA A 139 8.13 0.99 6.85
N LEU A 140 7.01 1.65 7.15
CA LEU A 140 6.52 1.85 8.52
C LEU A 140 6.27 0.51 9.22
N ARG A 141 5.57 -0.42 8.57
CA ARG A 141 5.28 -1.75 9.11
C ARG A 141 6.56 -2.54 9.40
N GLN A 142 7.51 -2.52 8.47
CA GLN A 142 8.82 -3.17 8.65
C GLN A 142 9.60 -2.55 9.82
N ALA A 143 9.58 -1.22 9.96
CA ALA A 143 10.25 -0.52 11.06
C ALA A 143 9.66 -0.88 12.44
N ILE A 144 8.32 -0.99 12.54
CA ILE A 144 7.63 -1.43 13.75
C ILE A 144 8.03 -2.88 14.10
N ALA A 145 7.97 -3.81 13.14
CA ALA A 145 8.32 -5.21 13.36
C ALA A 145 9.79 -5.39 13.79
N ALA A 146 10.72 -4.67 13.14
CA ALA A 146 12.14 -4.67 13.51
C ALA A 146 12.39 -4.15 14.93
N SER A 147 11.58 -3.20 15.41
CA SER A 147 11.70 -2.63 16.76
C SER A 147 11.18 -3.58 17.83
N SER A 148 10.06 -4.25 17.57
CA SER A 148 9.53 -5.32 18.43
C SER A 148 10.52 -6.47 18.62
N SER A 149 11.18 -6.91 17.54
CA SER A 149 12.18 -7.98 17.61
C SER A 149 13.44 -7.61 18.43
N ARG A 150 13.83 -6.33 18.43
CA ARG A 150 14.98 -5.82 19.21
C ARG A 150 14.65 -5.76 20.70
N SER A 151 13.45 -5.29 21.04
CA SER A 151 12.95 -5.28 22.43
C SER A 151 12.89 -6.69 23.03
N ALA A 152 12.32 -7.66 22.28
CA ALA A 152 12.24 -9.05 22.71
C ALA A 152 13.61 -9.70 22.95
N ARG A 153 14.58 -9.46 22.06
CA ARG A 153 15.97 -9.95 22.21
C ARG A 153 16.68 -9.34 23.43
N SER A 154 16.50 -8.04 23.68
CA SER A 154 17.04 -7.36 24.86
C SER A 154 16.50 -7.97 26.16
N ALA A 155 15.18 -8.17 26.25
CA ALA A 155 14.54 -8.77 27.42
C ALA A 155 14.99 -10.22 27.68
N ALA A 156 15.15 -11.03 26.62
CA ALA A 156 15.65 -12.40 26.73
C ALA A 156 17.12 -12.45 27.22
N SER A 157 17.98 -11.57 26.71
CA SER A 157 19.38 -11.44 27.15
C SER A 157 19.48 -10.99 28.62
N ALA A 158 18.64 -10.04 29.04
CA ALA A 158 18.57 -9.58 30.43
C ALA A 158 18.14 -10.72 31.38
N ARG A 159 17.14 -11.53 30.99
CA ARG A 159 16.69 -12.69 31.78
C ARG A 159 17.77 -13.78 31.89
N SER A 160 18.53 -14.07 30.82
CA SER A 160 19.58 -15.10 30.87
C SER A 160 20.78 -14.69 31.74
N ARG A 161 21.12 -13.38 31.78
CA ARG A 161 22.14 -12.85 32.68
C ARG A 161 21.71 -12.93 34.16
N SER A 162 20.44 -12.62 34.44
CA SER A 162 19.86 -12.72 35.78
C SER A 162 19.83 -14.17 36.32
N THR A 163 19.43 -15.15 35.49
CA THR A 163 19.41 -16.56 35.89
C THR A 163 20.80 -17.15 36.06
N ARG A 164 21.77 -16.74 35.23
CA ARG A 164 23.20 -17.12 35.38
C ARG A 164 23.83 -16.52 36.64
N ALA A 165 23.46 -15.29 37.03
CA ALA A 165 23.92 -14.68 38.27
C ALA A 165 23.37 -15.41 39.51
N LYS A 166 22.08 -15.76 39.53
CA LYS A 166 21.46 -16.54 40.62
C LYS A 166 22.03 -17.96 40.80
N ARG A 167 22.41 -18.65 39.71
CA ARG A 167 23.07 -19.97 39.79
C ARG A 167 24.49 -19.92 40.37
N ARG A 168 25.21 -18.79 40.20
CA ARG A 168 26.57 -18.62 40.75
C ARG A 168 26.58 -18.30 42.24
N THR A 169 25.50 -17.77 42.78
CA THR A 169 25.37 -17.39 44.20
C THR A 169 24.60 -18.41 45.04
N SER A 170 24.13 -19.51 44.46
CA SER A 170 23.46 -20.59 45.20
C SER A 170 24.50 -21.45 45.95
N PRO A 171 24.51 -21.48 47.30
CA PRO A 171 25.42 -22.34 48.06
C PRO A 171 25.00 -23.80 47.83
N GLY A 172 25.93 -24.66 47.43
CA GLY A 172 25.68 -26.08 47.26
C GLY A 172 25.12 -26.69 48.55
N ARG A 173 23.94 -27.31 48.46
CA ARG A 173 23.41 -28.17 49.53
C ARG A 173 24.37 -29.37 49.66
N ARG A 174 25.04 -29.44 50.81
CA ARG A 174 25.67 -30.65 51.34
C ARG A 174 24.59 -31.64 51.79
#